data_AF-A0A2N1MVV5-F1
#
_entry.id   AF-A0A2N1MVV5-F1
#
_cell.length_a   1.000
_cell.length_b   1.000
_cell.length_c   1.000
_cell.angle_alpha   90.00
_cell.angle_beta   90.00
_cell.angle_gamma   90.00
#
_symmetry.space_group_name_H-M   'P 1'
#
loop_
_entity.id
_entity.type
_entity.pdbx_description
1 polymer ?
#
loop_
_entity_poly.entity_id
_entity_poly.type
_entity_poly.pdbx_seq_one_letter_code
_entity_poly.pdbx_strand_id
1 'polypeptide(L)'
;MSVGASLNKTPRNNSLVLVEEISKSDCCRVATSLNLKLHDEYSQKDSMKELICNVQEVVRFVFTHIIFIGRRYCGMIFTDCYGRVFDWDSMNYILWFLGDYFEIISKGFETSRIAWCVLGDGTVYELDICMYIMYIIFCLYFTLMFYNDFFLELPEKLNL
;
A
#
# COMPACT_ATOMS: atom_id res chain seq x y z
N MET A 1 41.56 25.15 -11.58
CA MET A 1 42.02 25.45 -10.21
C MET A 1 40.82 25.45 -9.28
N SER A 2 40.99 24.95 -8.05
CA SER A 2 39.99 24.73 -6.97
C SER A 2 39.13 23.46 -7.12
N VAL A 3 39.58 22.31 -6.60
CA VAL A 3 39.60 21.80 -5.20
C VAL A 3 38.40 20.91 -4.94
N GLY A 4 38.68 19.63 -4.72
CA GLY A 4 37.70 18.63 -4.35
C GLY A 4 37.29 18.73 -2.88
N ALA A 5 36.07 18.29 -2.61
CA ALA A 5 35.68 17.76 -1.31
C ALA A 5 35.13 16.35 -1.55
N SER A 6 35.93 15.35 -1.17
CA SER A 6 35.49 13.98 -1.02
C SER A 6 34.49 13.93 0.14
N LEU A 7 33.22 13.63 -0.17
CA LEU A 7 32.28 13.16 0.84
C LEU A 7 31.91 11.71 0.50
N ASN A 8 32.63 10.77 1.11
CA ASN A 8 32.27 9.36 1.13
C ASN A 8 30.93 9.18 1.86
N LYS A 9 29.87 8.86 1.11
CA LYS A 9 28.75 8.00 1.54
C LYS A 9 28.10 7.35 0.31
N THR A 10 28.28 6.04 0.12
CA THR A 10 27.44 5.21 -0.74
C THR A 10 26.47 4.38 0.13
N PRO A 11 25.37 3.82 -0.42
CA PRO A 11 24.66 4.14 -1.65
C PRO A 11 23.20 4.50 -1.33
N ARG A 12 22.73 5.71 -1.67
CA ARG A 12 21.28 5.93 -1.76
C ARG A 12 20.94 5.74 -3.23
N ASN A 13 20.40 4.58 -3.58
CA ASN A 13 19.87 4.35 -4.92
C ASN A 13 18.86 5.47 -5.21
N ASN A 14 19.27 6.47 -5.99
CA ASN A 14 18.37 7.40 -6.65
C ASN A 14 17.67 6.63 -7.78
N SER A 15 16.97 5.55 -7.44
CA SER A 15 16.14 4.82 -8.38
C SER A 15 15.01 5.76 -8.74
N LEU A 16 15.11 6.37 -9.92
CA LEU A 16 14.02 7.13 -10.49
C LEU A 16 12.86 6.16 -10.69
N VAL A 17 11.73 6.44 -10.04
CA VAL A 17 10.49 5.70 -10.27
C VAL A 17 9.73 6.40 -11.37
N LEU A 18 9.48 5.68 -12.46
CA LEU A 18 8.64 6.14 -13.55
C LEU A 18 7.18 5.94 -13.15
N VAL A 19 6.40 7.03 -13.12
CA VAL A 19 4.95 6.97 -12.92
C VAL A 19 4.28 7.41 -14.20
N GLU A 20 3.52 6.50 -14.80
CA GLU A 20 2.71 6.75 -15.98
C GLU A 20 1.23 6.80 -15.58
N GLU A 21 0.52 7.80 -16.08
CA GLU A 21 -0.93 7.92 -15.95
C GLU A 21 -1.56 7.68 -17.31
N ILE A 22 -2.46 6.71 -17.39
CA ILE A 22 -3.21 6.42 -18.62
C ILE A 22 -4.42 7.36 -18.74
N SER A 23 -5.00 7.45 -19.95
CA SER A 23 -6.15 8.33 -20.16
C SER A 23 -7.33 7.93 -19.25
N LYS A 24 -8.17 8.90 -18.85
CA LYS A 24 -9.35 8.60 -18.01
C LYS A 24 -10.25 7.52 -18.62
N SER A 25 -10.42 7.50 -19.95
CA SER A 25 -11.18 6.45 -20.64
C SER A 25 -10.53 5.08 -20.51
N ASP A 26 -9.20 5.01 -20.58
CA ASP A 26 -8.46 3.76 -20.40
C ASP A 26 -8.52 3.29 -18.95
N CYS A 27 -8.38 4.19 -17.99
CA CYS A 27 -8.60 3.91 -16.56
C CYS A 27 -9.96 3.27 -16.32
N CYS A 28 -11.04 3.88 -16.80
CA CYS A 28 -12.40 3.36 -16.63
C CYS A 28 -12.56 1.98 -17.28
N ARG A 29 -12.00 1.78 -18.48
CA ARG A 29 -12.04 0.50 -19.18
C ARG A 29 -11.28 -0.58 -18.41
N VAL A 30 -10.05 -0.30 -18.00
CA VAL A 30 -9.20 -1.22 -17.22
C VAL A 30 -9.86 -1.58 -15.89
N ALA A 31 -10.34 -0.59 -15.13
CA ALA A 31 -11.02 -0.84 -13.86
C ALA A 31 -12.29 -1.67 -14.04
N THR A 32 -13.07 -1.43 -15.10
CA THR A 32 -14.25 -2.23 -15.43
C THR A 32 -13.88 -3.68 -15.76
N SER A 33 -12.83 -3.89 -16.57
CA SER A 33 -12.33 -5.23 -16.90
C SER A 33 -11.84 -5.98 -15.66
N LEU A 34 -11.26 -5.26 -14.70
CA LEU A 34 -10.83 -5.78 -13.40
C LEU A 34 -11.95 -5.74 -12.36
N ASN A 35 -13.20 -5.42 -12.70
CA ASN A 35 -14.30 -5.30 -11.73
C ASN A 35 -13.95 -4.46 -10.47
N LEU A 36 -13.10 -3.44 -10.62
CA LEU A 36 -12.63 -2.56 -9.56
C LEU A 36 -13.48 -1.29 -9.52
N LYS A 37 -13.78 -0.81 -8.31
CA LYS A 37 -14.46 0.47 -8.10
C LYS A 37 -13.43 1.57 -7.82
N LEU A 38 -13.35 2.54 -8.72
CA LEU A 38 -12.52 3.72 -8.56
C LEU A 38 -13.28 4.86 -7.84
N HIS A 39 -12.54 5.75 -7.21
CA HIS A 39 -13.05 6.94 -6.53
C HIS A 39 -12.78 8.21 -7.34
N ASP A 40 -13.83 8.99 -7.64
CA ASP A 40 -13.75 10.14 -8.57
C ASP A 40 -13.87 11.54 -7.90
N GLU A 41 -13.96 11.68 -6.57
CA GLU A 41 -14.50 12.90 -5.92
C GLU A 41 -13.47 13.96 -5.47
N TYR A 42 -12.29 14.06 -6.08
CA TYR A 42 -11.27 15.04 -5.65
C TYR A 42 -11.02 16.16 -6.66
N SER A 43 -10.77 17.37 -6.15
CA SER A 43 -10.27 18.49 -6.96
C SER A 43 -8.92 18.12 -7.57
N GLN A 44 -8.64 18.52 -8.81
CA GLN A 44 -7.42 18.13 -9.54
C GLN A 44 -6.10 18.46 -8.80
N LYS A 45 -6.10 19.47 -7.93
CA LYS A 45 -4.91 19.86 -7.15
C LYS A 45 -4.69 18.96 -5.94
N ASP A 46 -5.75 18.68 -5.18
CA ASP A 46 -5.69 17.75 -4.06
C ASP A 46 -5.37 16.34 -4.56
N SER A 47 -5.87 16.04 -5.75
CA SER A 47 -5.70 14.77 -6.40
C SER A 47 -4.22 14.47 -6.70
N MET A 48 -3.46 15.41 -7.26
CA MET A 48 -2.04 15.20 -7.57
C MET A 48 -1.17 15.04 -6.33
N LYS A 49 -1.46 15.79 -5.26
CA LYS A 49 -0.70 15.69 -4.01
C LYS A 49 -0.88 14.32 -3.36
N GLU A 50 -2.10 13.82 -3.32
CA GLU A 50 -2.41 12.48 -2.80
C GLU A 50 -1.70 11.38 -3.60
N LEU A 51 -1.69 11.48 -4.94
CA LEU A 51 -0.98 10.53 -5.80
C LEU A 51 0.52 10.51 -5.48
N ILE A 52 1.16 11.68 -5.34
CA ILE A 52 2.58 11.76 -4.98
C ILE A 52 2.86 11.12 -3.63
N CYS A 53 2.01 11.37 -2.62
CA CYS A 53 2.15 10.75 -1.29
C CYS A 53 2.01 9.22 -1.38
N ASN A 54 1.02 8.71 -2.10
CA ASN A 54 0.84 7.27 -2.29
C ASN A 54 2.03 6.64 -3.03
N VAL A 55 2.52 7.28 -4.10
CA VAL A 55 3.72 6.84 -4.82
C VAL A 55 4.90 6.73 -3.86
N GLN A 56 5.18 7.76 -3.05
CA GLN A 56 6.31 7.75 -2.10
C GLN A 56 6.29 6.57 -1.12
N GLU A 57 5.11 6.13 -0.71
CA GLU A 57 4.97 4.95 0.15
C GLU A 57 5.20 3.65 -0.64
N VAL A 58 4.62 3.51 -1.84
CA VAL A 58 4.80 2.27 -2.61
C VAL A 58 6.20 2.11 -3.20
N VAL A 59 6.98 3.19 -3.38
CA VAL A 59 8.39 3.08 -3.82
C VAL A 59 9.24 2.24 -2.85
N ARG A 60 8.84 2.14 -1.58
CA ARG A 60 9.52 1.29 -0.58
C ARG A 60 9.46 -0.20 -0.90
N PHE A 61 8.52 -0.60 -1.76
CA PHE A 61 8.36 -1.97 -2.26
C PHE A 61 9.21 -2.25 -3.52
N VAL A 62 10.18 -1.39 -3.82
CA VAL A 62 11.18 -1.57 -4.89
C VAL A 62 10.59 -1.54 -6.30
N PHE A 63 9.42 -0.92 -6.48
CA PHE A 63 8.88 -0.66 -7.82
C PHE A 63 9.72 0.38 -8.57
N THR A 64 10.05 0.07 -9.83
CA THR A 64 10.78 0.98 -10.73
C THR A 64 9.86 1.69 -11.72
N HIS A 65 8.71 1.07 -12.05
CA HIS A 65 7.72 1.60 -12.98
C HIS A 65 6.32 1.29 -12.47
N ILE A 66 5.53 2.34 -12.32
CA ILE A 66 4.13 2.32 -11.86
C ILE A 66 3.28 2.90 -12.97
N ILE A 67 2.28 2.15 -13.40
CA ILE A 67 1.22 2.58 -14.32
C ILE A 67 -0.04 2.75 -13.49
N PHE A 68 -0.42 4.00 -13.24
CA PHE A 68 -1.56 4.35 -12.41
C PHE A 68 -2.88 4.06 -13.13
N ILE A 69 -3.73 3.23 -12.50
CA ILE A 69 -5.05 2.87 -13.02
C ILE A 69 -6.10 3.81 -12.48
N GLY A 70 -6.04 4.14 -11.20
CA GLY A 70 -7.02 5.02 -10.61
C GLY A 70 -6.96 5.09 -9.09
N ARG A 71 -7.79 5.95 -8.54
CA ARG A 71 -7.87 6.18 -7.10
C ARG A 71 -8.84 5.21 -6.47
N ARG A 72 -8.62 4.93 -5.20
CA ARG A 72 -9.62 4.37 -4.29
C ARG A 72 -9.68 5.24 -3.03
N TYR A 73 -10.66 5.00 -2.18
CA TYR A 73 -10.70 5.65 -0.87
C TYR A 73 -9.45 5.31 -0.07
N CYS A 74 -8.70 6.33 0.35
CA CYS A 74 -7.43 6.22 1.06
C CYS A 74 -6.44 5.28 0.36
N GLY A 75 -6.10 5.56 -0.89
CA GLY A 75 -5.18 4.71 -1.62
C GLY A 75 -5.16 4.87 -3.14
N MET A 76 -4.53 3.91 -3.80
CA MET A 76 -4.50 3.85 -5.26
C MET A 76 -4.44 2.43 -5.80
N ILE A 77 -4.94 2.29 -7.01
CA ILE A 77 -4.84 1.07 -7.81
C ILE A 77 -3.85 1.34 -8.95
N PHE A 78 -2.90 0.44 -9.13
CA PHE A 78 -1.90 0.55 -10.17
C PHE A 78 -1.45 -0.81 -10.68
N THR A 79 -0.74 -0.80 -11.79
CA THR A 79 0.01 -1.94 -12.31
C THR A 79 1.48 -1.60 -12.41
N ASP A 80 2.34 -2.60 -12.38
CA ASP A 80 3.74 -2.41 -12.75
C ASP A 80 3.99 -2.74 -14.23
N CYS A 81 5.24 -2.60 -14.68
CA CYS A 81 5.63 -2.92 -16.06
C CYS A 81 5.51 -4.40 -16.43
N TYR A 82 5.28 -5.29 -15.45
CA TYR A 82 5.05 -6.72 -15.68
C TYR A 82 3.56 -7.06 -15.81
N GLY A 83 2.67 -6.08 -15.60
CA GLY A 83 1.22 -6.28 -15.66
C GLY A 83 0.62 -6.85 -14.37
N ARG A 84 1.36 -6.84 -13.26
CA ARG A 84 0.85 -7.22 -11.93
C ARG A 84 -0.02 -6.10 -11.38
N VAL A 85 -1.21 -6.43 -10.91
CA VAL A 85 -2.18 -5.46 -10.38
C VAL A 85 -2.05 -5.36 -8.87
N PHE A 86 -2.00 -4.14 -8.36
CA PHE A 86 -1.88 -3.84 -6.93
C PHE A 86 -2.95 -2.85 -6.45
N ASP A 87 -3.38 -3.05 -5.20
CA ASP A 87 -4.26 -2.15 -4.44
C ASP A 87 -3.51 -1.65 -3.19
N TRP A 88 -3.07 -0.40 -3.23
CA TRP A 88 -2.44 0.27 -2.10
C TRP A 88 -3.51 0.86 -1.19
N ASP A 89 -3.58 0.33 0.04
CA ASP A 89 -4.45 0.84 1.11
C ASP A 89 -3.61 1.67 2.10
N SER A 90 -3.66 2.99 1.95
CA SER A 90 -2.89 3.92 2.77
C SER A 90 -3.42 4.02 4.21
N MET A 91 -4.68 3.63 4.45
CA MET A 91 -5.25 3.64 5.79
C MET A 91 -4.66 2.52 6.64
N ASN A 92 -4.50 1.35 6.04
CA ASN A 92 -3.95 0.17 6.71
C ASN A 92 -2.44 0.00 6.50
N TYR A 93 -1.83 0.81 5.62
CA TYR A 93 -0.43 0.66 5.16
C TYR A 93 -0.15 -0.73 4.58
N ILE A 94 -1.09 -1.26 3.79
CA ILE A 94 -0.98 -2.58 3.16
C ILE A 94 -1.01 -2.43 1.65
N LEU A 95 -0.10 -3.14 0.98
CA LEU A 95 -0.13 -3.30 -0.46
C LEU A 95 -0.70 -4.67 -0.80
N TRP A 96 -1.87 -4.72 -1.42
CA TRP A 96 -2.48 -5.98 -1.85
C TRP A 96 -2.04 -6.33 -3.26
N PHE A 97 -1.42 -7.48 -3.44
CA PHE A 97 -1.27 -8.09 -4.76
C PHE A 97 -2.59 -8.74 -5.16
N LEU A 98 -3.16 -8.27 -6.28
CA LEU A 98 -4.45 -8.72 -6.76
C LEU A 98 -4.34 -9.82 -7.83
N GLY A 99 -3.14 -10.06 -8.36
CA GLY A 99 -2.87 -10.99 -9.44
C GLY A 99 -2.35 -10.31 -10.71
N ASP A 100 -2.02 -11.12 -11.70
CA ASP A 100 -1.63 -10.67 -13.04
C ASP A 100 -2.85 -10.21 -13.84
N TYR A 101 -2.73 -9.08 -14.54
CA TYR A 101 -3.83 -8.47 -15.31
C TYR A 101 -4.49 -9.46 -16.29
N PHE A 102 -3.68 -10.18 -17.07
CA PHE A 102 -4.18 -11.15 -18.06
C PHE A 102 -4.82 -12.37 -17.41
N GLU A 103 -4.34 -12.78 -16.24
CA GLU A 103 -4.93 -13.90 -15.50
C GLU A 103 -6.28 -13.52 -14.90
N ILE A 104 -6.37 -12.34 -14.27
CA ILE A 104 -7.62 -11.82 -13.71
C ILE A 104 -8.70 -11.73 -14.80
N ILE A 105 -8.35 -11.24 -15.99
CA ILE A 105 -9.33 -11.09 -17.08
C ILE A 105 -9.76 -12.45 -17.65
N SER A 106 -8.86 -13.43 -17.71
CA SER A 106 -9.16 -14.74 -18.32
C SER A 106 -9.87 -15.70 -17.37
N LYS A 107 -9.52 -15.69 -16.08
CA LYS A 107 -10.00 -16.64 -15.07
C LYS A 107 -10.92 -16.01 -14.01
N GLY A 108 -10.96 -14.68 -13.93
CA GLY A 108 -11.58 -13.95 -12.82
C GLY A 108 -10.62 -13.76 -11.64
N PHE A 109 -11.10 -13.09 -10.58
CA PHE A 109 -10.31 -12.95 -9.34
C PHE A 109 -10.24 -14.27 -8.58
N GLU A 110 -9.04 -14.67 -8.20
CA GLU A 110 -8.86 -15.59 -7.09
C GLU A 110 -9.09 -14.83 -5.78
N THR A 111 -9.80 -15.46 -4.85
CA THR A 111 -10.16 -14.85 -3.56
C THR A 111 -8.98 -14.77 -2.60
N SER A 112 -7.89 -15.50 -2.87
CA SER A 112 -6.64 -15.40 -2.13
C SER A 112 -5.94 -14.09 -2.46
N ARG A 113 -6.06 -13.12 -1.56
CA ARG A 113 -5.29 -11.88 -1.63
C ARG A 113 -4.00 -12.05 -0.84
N ILE A 114 -2.89 -11.69 -1.47
CA ILE A 114 -1.58 -11.69 -0.82
C ILE A 114 -1.27 -10.25 -0.44
N ALA A 115 -1.04 -10.01 0.85
CA ALA A 115 -0.51 -8.75 1.33
C ALA A 115 1.01 -8.76 1.13
N TRP A 116 1.51 -7.69 0.53
CA TRP A 116 2.92 -7.36 0.55
C TRP A 116 3.18 -6.41 1.71
N CYS A 117 4.18 -6.73 2.51
CA CYS A 117 4.62 -5.93 3.64
C CYS A 117 6.11 -5.62 3.49
N VAL A 118 6.53 -4.45 3.96
CA VAL A 118 7.92 -4.01 3.95
C VAL A 118 8.42 -3.88 5.38
N LEU A 119 9.51 -4.56 5.70
CA LEU A 119 10.23 -4.42 6.96
C LEU A 119 11.06 -3.13 6.98
N GLY A 120 11.50 -2.70 8.17
CA GLY A 120 12.30 -1.48 8.33
C GLY A 120 13.65 -1.48 7.59
N ASP A 121 14.15 -2.66 7.22
CA ASP A 121 15.36 -2.84 6.40
C ASP A 121 15.09 -2.82 4.88
N GLY A 122 13.82 -2.65 4.47
CA GLY A 122 13.40 -2.67 3.07
C GLY A 122 13.08 -4.05 2.51
N THR A 123 13.17 -5.12 3.32
CA THR A 123 12.80 -6.47 2.89
C THR A 123 11.29 -6.56 2.67
N VAL A 124 10.88 -6.93 1.46
CA VAL A 124 9.48 -7.22 1.11
C VAL A 124 9.19 -8.69 1.41
N TYR A 125 8.08 -8.97 2.08
CA TYR A 125 7.59 -10.33 2.29
C TYR A 125 6.10 -10.43 1.99
N GLU A 126 5.67 -11.66 1.69
CA GLU A 126 4.29 -11.99 1.36
C GLU A 126 3.58 -12.57 2.58
N LEU A 127 2.34 -12.13 2.79
CA LEU A 127 1.50 -12.54 3.89
C LEU A 127 0.11 -12.90 3.35
N ASP A 128 -0.32 -14.14 3.58
CA ASP A 128 -1.68 -14.55 3.23
C ASP A 128 -2.70 -13.77 4.08
N ILE A 129 -3.80 -13.31 3.45
CA ILE A 129 -4.87 -12.56 4.13
C ILE A 129 -5.45 -13.30 5.34
N CYS A 130 -5.54 -14.63 5.31
CA CYS A 130 -5.99 -15.42 6.45
C CYS A 130 -5.04 -15.29 7.63
N MET A 131 -3.73 -15.33 7.37
CA MET A 131 -2.71 -15.13 8.38
C MET A 131 -2.72 -13.70 8.92
N TYR A 132 -2.94 -12.70 8.05
CA TYR A 132 -3.09 -11.30 8.46
C TYR A 132 -4.28 -11.09 9.39
N ILE A 133 -5.45 -11.61 9.04
CA ILE A 133 -6.67 -11.50 9.87
C ILE A 133 -6.45 -12.19 11.22
N MET A 134 -5.85 -13.39 11.23
CA MET A 134 -5.53 -14.08 12.47
C MET A 134 -4.58 -13.29 13.36
N TYR A 135 -3.56 -12.65 12.77
CA TYR A 135 -2.64 -11.78 13.49
C TYR A 135 -3.34 -10.57 14.11
N ILE A 136 -4.21 -9.89 13.36
CA ILE A 136 -4.98 -8.74 13.90
C ILE A 136 -5.89 -9.16 15.05
N ILE A 137 -6.61 -10.28 14.91
CA ILE A 137 -7.46 -10.82 15.98
C ILE A 137 -6.63 -11.15 17.23
N PHE A 138 -5.47 -11.78 17.04
CA PHE A 138 -4.54 -12.08 18.12
C PHE A 138 -4.07 -10.81 18.82
N CYS A 139 -3.61 -9.79 18.08
CA CYS A 139 -3.20 -8.51 18.66
C CYS A 139 -4.32 -7.84 19.44
N LEU A 140 -5.54 -7.77 18.89
CA LEU A 140 -6.70 -7.19 19.57
C LEU A 140 -7.02 -7.94 20.86
N TYR A 141 -6.96 -9.27 20.86
CA TYR A 141 -7.17 -10.08 22.05
C TYR A 141 -6.13 -9.77 23.14
N PHE A 142 -4.85 -9.71 22.77
CA PHE A 142 -3.78 -9.37 23.72
C PHE A 142 -3.94 -7.95 24.27
N THR A 143 -4.23 -6.96 23.42
CA THR A 143 -4.47 -5.59 23.86
C THR A 143 -5.66 -5.51 24.83
N LEU A 144 -6.76 -6.22 24.55
CA LEU A 144 -7.92 -6.27 25.45
C LEU A 144 -7.58 -6.96 26.78
N MET A 145 -6.79 -8.03 26.78
CA MET A 145 -6.31 -8.68 28.01
C MET A 145 -5.52 -7.69 28.88
N PHE A 146 -4.50 -7.02 28.30
CA PHE A 146 -3.71 -6.03 29.03
C PHE A 146 -4.53 -4.81 29.48
N TYR A 147 -5.51 -4.38 28.69
CA TYR A 147 -6.41 -3.29 29.06
C TYR A 147 -7.31 -3.68 30.25
N ASN A 148 -7.84 -4.91 30.26
CA ASN A 148 -8.67 -5.40 31.37
C ASN A 148 -7.83 -5.63 32.64
N ASP A 149 -6.62 -6.16 32.53
CA ASP A 149 -5.72 -6.34 33.68
C ASP A 149 -5.34 -5.00 34.31
N PHE A 150 -5.09 -3.97 33.50
CA PHE A 150 -4.75 -2.62 33.99
C PHE A 150 -5.91 -1.89 34.69
N PHE A 151 -7.17 -2.15 34.30
CA PHE A 151 -8.35 -1.54 34.92
C PHE A 151 -8.89 -2.32 36.13
N LEU A 152 -8.64 -3.63 36.22
CA LEU A 152 -8.98 -4.44 37.40
C LEU A 152 -8.02 -4.20 38.58
N GLU A 153 -6.86 -3.58 38.33
CA GLU A 153 -5.88 -3.20 39.37
C GLU A 153 -6.04 -1.75 39.88
N LEU A 154 -7.02 -0.97 39.43
CA LEU A 154 -7.34 0.33 40.06
C LEU A 154 -8.20 0.09 41.31
N PRO A 155 -7.64 0.11 42.54
CA PRO A 155 -8.48 0.05 43.73
C PRO A 155 -9.37 1.28 43.76
N GLU A 156 -10.62 1.10 44.22
CA GLU A 156 -11.59 2.15 44.55
C GLU A 156 -11.00 3.21 45.51
N LYS A 157 -10.16 4.10 44.99
CA LYS A 157 -9.67 5.29 45.70
C LYS A 157 -10.08 6.53 44.93
N LEU A 158 -11.39 6.68 44.74
CA LEU A 158 -12.07 7.95 44.51
C LEU A 158 -13.36 7.96 45.34
N ASN A 159 -13.19 7.93 46.67
CA ASN A 159 -14.12 8.58 47.59
C ASN A 159 -13.47 9.89 48.02
N LEU A 160 -13.81 10.97 47.32
CA LEU A 160 -13.65 12.36 47.75
C LEU A 160 -14.97 13.08 47.46
#